data_AF-A0A0U5GXZ1-F1
#
_entry.id   AF-A0A0U5GXZ1-F1
#
_cell.length_a   1.000
_cell.length_b   1.000
_cell.length_c   1.000
_cell.angle_alpha   90.00
_cell.angle_beta   90.00
_cell.angle_gamma   90.00
#
_symmetry.space_group_name_H-M   'P 1'
#
loop_
_entity.id
_entity.type
_entity.pdbx_description
1 polymer ?
#
loop_
_entity_poly.entity_id
_entity_poly.type
_entity_poly.pdbx_seq_one_letter_code
_entity_poly.pdbx_strand_id
1 'polypeptide(L)'
;MNFITENCPSDPWWKSRLRLLQLLGGGSSTQFTSTPAPALNYSIPAILARIEPFQNELVSESIILDGLQGRHREALRLLTHGLGDYDAAARYCLFGGPRSTSSTGAPLEFAEKSRQTELFQYLLDEFLQIRDLSERIERTSDLLARFAAWFDVREVIKIIPDDWSVDILNGFLAHVFRVLVSESREVRIERALSAGQNLRITAEYISSMEKVGGWVEDDQGLRQLRGGQINSTRGETESDFGEMVEAGLIRDSS
;
A
#
# COMPACT_ATOMS: atom_id res chain seq x y z
N MET A 1 13.74 20.84 -12.28
CA MET A 1 12.42 21.32 -12.75
C MET A 1 12.57 22.73 -13.33
N ASN A 2 13.22 22.88 -14.50
CA ASN A 2 13.50 24.19 -15.13
C ASN A 2 12.54 24.56 -16.28
N PHE A 3 11.57 23.70 -16.59
CA PHE A 3 10.68 23.90 -17.75
C PHE A 3 9.71 25.08 -17.57
N ILE A 4 9.32 25.38 -16.33
CA ILE A 4 8.36 26.45 -15.98
C ILE A 4 9.01 27.85 -16.10
N THR A 5 10.32 27.95 -15.83
CA THR A 5 11.05 29.22 -15.94
C THR A 5 11.47 29.56 -17.37
N GLU A 6 11.70 28.55 -18.21
CA GLU A 6 12.14 28.72 -19.60
C GLU A 6 10.98 29.03 -20.57
N ASN A 7 9.74 28.60 -20.26
CA ASN A 7 8.55 28.85 -21.09
C ASN A 7 7.66 30.00 -20.57
N CYS A 8 8.19 30.86 -19.69
CA CYS A 8 7.43 31.93 -19.06
C CYS A 8 7.14 33.07 -20.07
N PRO A 9 5.87 33.40 -20.38
CA PRO A 9 5.54 34.63 -21.08
C PRO A 9 6.06 35.84 -20.27
N SER A 10 6.50 36.91 -20.95
CA SER A 10 7.15 38.05 -20.28
C SER A 10 6.19 38.89 -19.41
N ASP A 11 4.89 38.60 -19.51
CA ASP A 11 3.82 39.37 -18.88
C ASP A 11 3.93 39.42 -17.35
N PRO A 12 3.72 40.60 -16.74
CA PRO A 12 3.89 40.80 -15.31
C PRO A 12 2.88 40.02 -14.44
N TRP A 13 1.69 39.70 -14.98
CA TRP A 13 0.65 38.95 -14.25
C TRP A 13 1.01 37.46 -14.05
N TRP A 14 1.75 36.86 -14.98
CA TRP A 14 2.20 35.47 -14.85
C TRP A 14 3.25 35.33 -13.74
N LYS A 15 4.13 36.33 -13.61
CA LYS A 15 5.12 36.38 -12.52
C LYS A 15 4.48 36.55 -11.15
N SER A 16 3.43 37.38 -11.04
CA SER A 16 2.69 37.51 -9.78
C SER A 16 1.94 36.23 -9.43
N ARG A 17 1.38 35.52 -10.43
CA ARG A 17 0.75 34.21 -10.24
C ARG A 17 1.74 33.13 -9.78
N LEU A 18 2.89 33.00 -10.44
CA LEU A 18 3.94 32.04 -10.01
C LEU A 18 4.44 32.35 -8.60
N ARG A 19 4.61 33.63 -8.26
CA ARG A 19 5.01 34.03 -6.92
C ARG A 19 3.95 33.70 -5.87
N LEU A 20 2.67 33.82 -6.22
CA LEU A 20 1.56 33.37 -5.37
C LEU A 20 1.58 31.86 -5.17
N LEU A 21 1.75 31.07 -6.23
CA LEU A 21 1.87 29.61 -6.13
C LEU A 21 3.08 29.19 -5.28
N GLN A 22 4.22 29.87 -5.42
CA GLN A 22 5.40 29.63 -4.57
C GLN A 22 5.16 30.01 -3.10
N LEU A 23 4.40 31.08 -2.84
CA LEU A 23 4.03 31.52 -1.50
C LEU A 23 3.08 30.50 -0.85
N LEU A 24 2.13 30.00 -1.64
CA LEU A 24 1.03 29.17 -1.19
C LEU A 24 1.43 27.70 -1.06
N GLY A 25 2.25 27.19 -1.98
CA GLY A 25 2.76 25.80 -1.96
C GLY A 25 3.78 25.50 -0.86
N GLY A 26 3.93 26.40 0.11
CA GLY A 26 5.04 26.43 1.05
C GLY A 26 6.30 26.84 0.31
N GLY A 27 7.04 27.81 0.85
CA GLY A 27 8.34 28.17 0.32
C GLY A 27 9.26 26.95 0.39
N SER A 28 9.27 26.14 -0.68
CA SER A 28 10.30 25.13 -0.87
C SER A 28 11.58 25.94 -0.88
N SER A 29 12.37 25.82 0.19
CA SER A 29 13.79 26.13 0.13
C SER A 29 14.26 25.48 -1.17
N THR A 30 14.49 26.30 -2.18
CA THR A 30 15.31 25.86 -3.29
C THR A 30 16.63 25.51 -2.63
N GLN A 31 17.20 24.34 -2.99
CA GLN A 31 18.50 23.84 -2.53
C GLN A 31 19.67 24.84 -2.64
N PHE A 32 19.41 26.06 -3.13
CA PHE A 32 20.34 27.14 -3.34
C PHE A 32 20.22 28.29 -2.31
N THR A 33 19.27 28.24 -1.37
CA THR A 33 19.16 29.24 -0.31
C THR A 33 19.09 28.59 1.07
N SER A 34 20.16 28.77 1.84
CA SER A 34 20.35 28.25 3.21
C SER A 34 19.51 28.98 4.26
N THR A 35 18.66 29.93 3.86
CA THR A 35 17.81 30.67 4.77
C THR A 35 16.43 30.03 4.83
N PRO A 36 15.94 29.60 6.01
CA PRO A 36 14.57 29.14 6.14
C PRO A 36 13.64 30.25 5.65
N ALA A 37 12.81 29.93 4.65
CA ALA A 37 11.78 30.86 4.21
C ALA A 37 10.91 31.20 5.43
N PRO A 38 10.54 32.47 5.65
CA PRO A 38 9.71 32.83 6.77
C PRO A 38 8.42 32.00 6.71
N ALA A 39 8.04 31.40 7.84
CA ALA A 39 6.71 30.83 8.01
C ALA A 39 5.71 31.98 7.83
N LEU A 40 5.18 32.11 6.62
CA LEU A 40 4.25 33.16 6.29
C LEU A 40 2.94 32.81 7.00
N ASN A 41 2.68 33.48 8.12
CA ASN A 41 1.43 33.43 8.85
C ASN A 41 0.35 34.17 8.02
N TYR A 42 -0.10 33.55 6.94
CA TYR A 42 -1.22 34.06 6.17
C TYR A 42 -2.52 33.36 6.60
N SER A 43 -3.61 34.11 6.68
CA SER A 43 -4.92 33.56 6.99
C SER A 43 -5.51 32.91 5.74
N ILE A 44 -5.49 31.58 5.70
CA ILE A 44 -6.04 30.77 4.60
C ILE A 44 -7.51 31.14 4.29
N PRO A 45 -8.40 31.32 5.29
CA PRO A 45 -9.79 31.70 5.03
C PRO A 45 -9.95 33.07 4.35
N ALA A 46 -9.09 34.04 4.69
CA ALA A 46 -9.15 35.38 4.10
C ALA A 46 -8.70 35.39 2.63
N ILE A 47 -7.77 34.50 2.27
CA ILE A 47 -7.32 34.34 0.89
C ILE A 47 -8.39 33.61 0.07
N LEU A 48 -9.02 32.59 0.64
CA LEU A 48 -10.09 31.85 -0.04
C LEU A 48 -11.27 32.76 -0.39
N ALA A 49 -11.73 33.60 0.55
CA ALA A 49 -12.80 34.57 0.30
C ALA A 49 -12.48 35.56 -0.85
N ARG A 50 -11.20 35.82 -1.12
CA ARG A 50 -10.76 36.68 -2.23
C ARG A 50 -10.61 35.94 -3.55
N ILE A 51 -10.40 34.63 -3.50
CA ILE A 51 -10.18 33.76 -4.68
C ILE A 51 -11.47 33.08 -5.11
N GLU A 52 -12.48 32.96 -4.25
CA GLU A 52 -13.82 32.45 -4.55
C GLU A 52 -14.41 32.95 -5.90
N PRO A 53 -14.38 34.26 -6.23
CA PRO A 53 -14.88 34.74 -7.52
C PRO A 53 -14.04 34.32 -8.74
N PHE A 54 -12.78 33.89 -8.55
CA PHE A 54 -11.83 33.55 -9.60
C PHE A 54 -11.47 32.05 -9.61
N GLN A 55 -12.27 31.19 -8.99
CA GLN A 55 -12.00 29.75 -8.87
C GLN A 55 -11.79 29.05 -10.22
N ASN A 56 -12.44 29.54 -11.29
CA ASN A 56 -12.32 28.98 -12.64
C ASN A 56 -10.98 29.33 -13.33
N GLU A 57 -10.32 30.42 -12.94
CA GLU A 57 -9.07 30.89 -13.55
C GLU A 57 -7.84 30.49 -12.72
N LEU A 58 -8.00 30.43 -11.39
CA LEU A 58 -6.96 30.07 -10.41
C LEU A 58 -7.19 28.69 -9.80
N VAL A 59 -7.44 27.68 -10.65
CA VAL A 59 -7.71 26.28 -10.23
C VAL A 59 -6.54 25.68 -9.45
N SER A 60 -5.29 25.97 -9.84
CA SER A 60 -4.11 25.47 -9.12
C SER A 60 -3.98 26.03 -7.70
N GLU A 61 -4.36 27.29 -7.50
CA GLU A 61 -4.28 27.97 -6.22
C GLU A 61 -5.42 27.51 -5.29
N SER A 62 -6.63 27.31 -5.80
CA SER A 62 -7.74 26.75 -5.02
C SER A 62 -7.45 25.33 -4.55
N ILE A 63 -6.90 24.46 -5.42
CA ILE A 63 -6.49 23.09 -5.04
C ILE A 63 -5.53 23.10 -3.85
N ILE A 64 -4.53 23.99 -3.85
CA ILE A 64 -3.56 24.06 -2.75
C ILE A 64 -4.24 24.58 -1.47
N LEU A 65 -5.11 25.59 -1.58
CA LEU A 65 -5.87 26.12 -0.43
C LEU A 65 -6.80 25.08 0.17
N ASP A 66 -7.56 24.37 -0.66
CA ASP A 66 -8.50 23.33 -0.23
C ASP A 66 -7.76 22.18 0.47
N GLY A 67 -6.61 21.79 -0.08
CA GLY A 67 -5.78 20.79 0.55
C GLY A 67 -5.15 21.25 1.88
N LEU A 68 -4.78 22.53 2.01
CA LEU A 68 -4.26 23.10 3.26
C LEU A 68 -5.35 23.21 4.33
N GLN A 69 -6.61 23.36 3.93
CA GLN A 69 -7.77 23.36 4.84
C GLN A 69 -8.28 21.95 5.17
N GLY A 70 -7.65 20.90 4.64
CA GLY A 70 -8.06 19.52 4.83
C GLY A 70 -9.29 19.11 4.00
N ARG A 71 -9.76 19.97 3.09
CA ARG A 71 -10.85 19.64 2.14
C ARG A 71 -10.28 18.88 0.95
N HIS A 72 -9.82 17.67 1.21
CA HIS A 72 -9.17 16.84 0.20
C HIS A 72 -10.09 16.42 -0.94
N ARG A 73 -11.38 16.18 -0.66
CA ARG A 73 -12.36 15.79 -1.68
C ARG A 73 -12.56 16.86 -2.75
N GLU A 74 -12.73 18.12 -2.32
CA GLU A 74 -12.89 19.26 -3.23
C GLU A 74 -11.61 19.50 -4.04
N ALA A 75 -10.45 19.41 -3.38
CA ALA A 75 -9.16 19.52 -4.04
C ALA A 75 -9.00 18.44 -5.14
N LEU A 76 -9.31 17.18 -4.84
CA LEU A 76 -9.24 16.08 -5.80
C LEU A 76 -10.22 16.27 -6.95
N ARG A 77 -11.46 16.71 -6.67
CA ARG A 77 -12.46 17.02 -7.69
C ARG A 77 -12.01 18.13 -8.64
N LEU A 78 -11.43 19.22 -8.12
CA LEU A 78 -10.89 20.29 -8.95
C LEU A 78 -9.68 19.83 -9.77
N LEU A 79 -8.91 18.89 -9.24
CA LEU A 79 -7.72 18.36 -9.90
C LEU A 79 -8.09 17.40 -11.05
N THR A 80 -9.11 16.55 -10.86
CA THR A 80 -9.62 15.63 -11.89
C THR A 80 -10.51 16.33 -12.92
N HIS A 81 -11.49 17.14 -12.51
CA HIS A 81 -12.47 17.76 -13.41
C HIS A 81 -12.09 19.17 -13.88
N GLY A 82 -11.32 19.92 -13.09
CA GLY A 82 -10.94 21.30 -13.42
C GLY A 82 -9.64 21.38 -14.22
N LEU A 83 -8.59 20.66 -13.76
CA LEU A 83 -7.27 20.66 -14.41
C LEU A 83 -7.04 19.45 -15.32
N GLY A 84 -7.70 18.31 -15.07
CA GLY A 84 -7.50 17.07 -15.82
C GLY A 84 -6.15 16.41 -15.58
N ASP A 85 -5.43 16.76 -14.50
CA ASP A 85 -4.11 16.20 -14.19
C ASP A 85 -4.21 14.99 -13.26
N TYR A 86 -4.60 13.85 -13.83
CA TYR A 86 -4.80 12.60 -13.10
C TYR A 86 -3.54 12.11 -12.36
N ASP A 87 -2.35 12.36 -12.92
CA ASP A 87 -1.08 11.93 -12.30
C ASP A 87 -0.73 12.83 -11.10
N ALA A 88 -1.05 14.13 -11.16
CA ALA A 88 -0.97 14.98 -9.98
C ALA A 88 -1.99 14.59 -8.89
N ALA A 89 -3.16 14.08 -9.26
CA ALA A 89 -4.16 13.57 -8.32
C ALA A 89 -3.62 12.35 -7.55
N ALA A 90 -3.01 11.40 -8.27
CA ALA A 90 -2.39 10.23 -7.68
C ALA A 90 -1.22 10.60 -6.76
N ARG A 91 -0.37 11.55 -7.19
CA ARG A 91 0.72 12.09 -6.35
C ARG A 91 0.17 12.74 -5.09
N TYR A 92 -0.92 13.51 -5.17
CA TYR A 92 -1.57 14.12 -4.01
C TYR A 92 -2.04 13.09 -2.98
N CYS A 93 -2.63 11.97 -3.42
CA CYS A 93 -3.06 10.89 -2.53
C CYS A 93 -1.87 10.18 -1.88
N LEU A 94 -0.79 9.98 -2.62
CA LEU A 94 0.44 9.35 -2.12
C LEU A 94 1.10 10.20 -1.01
N PHE A 95 1.09 11.53 -1.15
CA PHE A 95 1.66 12.46 -0.17
C PHE A 95 0.66 12.91 0.92
N GLY A 96 -0.62 12.58 0.80
CA GLY A 96 -1.63 12.86 1.83
C GLY A 96 -2.08 14.32 1.96
N GLY A 97 -1.82 15.16 0.95
CA GLY A 97 -2.17 16.58 0.97
C GLY A 97 -1.14 17.48 0.29
N PRO A 98 -1.41 18.80 0.20
CA PRO A 98 -0.41 19.76 -0.26
C PRO A 98 0.67 19.87 0.82
N ARG A 99 1.92 19.90 0.37
CA ARG A 99 3.14 19.79 1.19
C ARG A 99 3.08 20.75 2.37
N SER A 100 2.70 20.26 3.54
CA SER A 100 2.89 20.99 4.79
C SER A 100 4.36 20.82 5.16
N THR A 101 5.23 21.71 4.66
CA THR A 101 6.67 21.73 4.96
C THR A 101 6.97 22.11 6.43
N SER A 102 5.99 21.99 7.32
CA SER A 102 6.12 22.21 8.77
C SER A 102 7.11 21.25 9.43
N SER A 103 7.50 20.15 8.79
CA SER A 103 8.64 19.33 9.20
C SER A 103 9.88 19.67 8.36
N THR A 104 10.59 20.73 8.75
CA THR A 104 11.93 21.02 8.24
C THR A 104 12.87 19.88 8.66
N GLY A 105 13.01 18.84 7.81
CA GLY A 105 14.03 17.79 7.98
C GLY A 105 13.58 16.33 7.91
N ALA A 106 12.30 16.01 7.75
CA ALA A 106 11.86 14.61 7.59
C ALA A 106 11.91 14.19 6.10
N PRO A 107 12.54 13.05 5.76
CA PRO A 107 12.57 12.53 4.39
C PRO A 107 11.14 12.14 3.99
N LEU A 108 10.64 12.70 2.87
CA LEU A 108 9.43 12.29 2.13
C LEU A 108 8.53 11.31 2.90
N GLU A 109 7.91 11.74 4.00
CA GLU A 109 7.06 10.83 4.77
C GLU A 109 5.79 10.62 3.97
N PHE A 110 5.69 9.43 3.37
CA PHE A 110 4.44 8.93 2.83
C PHE A 110 3.38 9.04 3.92
N ALA A 111 2.21 9.57 3.55
CA ALA A 111 1.12 9.69 4.48
C ALA A 111 0.76 8.33 5.09
N GLU A 112 0.21 8.33 6.29
CA GLU A 112 -0.23 7.11 6.97
C GLU A 112 -1.13 6.28 6.04
N LYS A 113 -0.87 4.98 5.96
CA LYS A 113 -1.52 4.09 4.99
C LYS A 113 -3.05 4.18 5.05
N SER A 114 -3.62 4.35 6.25
CA SER A 114 -5.06 4.54 6.44
C SER A 114 -5.58 5.80 5.74
N ARG A 115 -4.86 6.93 5.86
CA ARG A 115 -5.24 8.20 5.23
C ARG A 115 -5.06 8.14 3.72
N GLN A 116 -4.02 7.45 3.24
CA GLN A 116 -3.83 7.20 1.81
C GLN A 116 -4.99 6.40 1.23
N THR A 117 -5.41 5.32 1.89
CA THR A 117 -6.54 4.50 1.44
C THR A 117 -7.83 5.32 1.38
N GLU A 118 -8.11 6.17 2.37
CA GLU A 118 -9.28 7.06 2.34
C GLU A 118 -9.22 8.06 1.16
N LEU A 119 -8.05 8.66 0.92
CA LEU A 119 -7.86 9.59 -0.21
C LEU A 119 -8.00 8.89 -1.57
N PHE A 120 -7.46 7.67 -1.70
CA PHE A 120 -7.61 6.88 -2.92
C PHE A 120 -9.07 6.46 -3.15
N GLN A 121 -9.86 6.22 -2.10
CA GLN A 121 -11.31 5.99 -2.22
C GLN A 121 -12.04 7.24 -2.74
N TYR A 122 -11.76 8.42 -2.19
CA TYR A 122 -12.33 9.66 -2.72
C TYR A 122 -11.90 9.90 -4.17
N LEU A 123 -10.63 9.63 -4.49
CA LEU A 123 -10.13 9.75 -5.84
C LEU A 123 -10.91 8.85 -6.80
N LEU A 124 -11.13 7.58 -6.42
CA LEU A 124 -11.89 6.62 -7.22
C LEU A 124 -13.34 7.07 -7.46
N ASP A 125 -14.02 7.61 -6.45
CA ASP A 125 -15.38 8.17 -6.60
C ASP A 125 -15.39 9.30 -7.65
N GLU A 126 -14.42 10.22 -7.59
CA GLU A 126 -14.32 11.31 -8.56
C GLU A 126 -13.96 10.80 -9.98
N PHE A 127 -13.12 9.76 -10.11
CA PHE A 127 -12.86 9.12 -11.41
C PHE A 127 -14.12 8.50 -12.01
N LEU A 128 -14.97 7.88 -11.18
CA LEU A 128 -16.24 7.30 -11.64
C LEU A 128 -17.26 8.36 -12.06
N GLN A 129 -17.09 9.62 -11.66
CA GLN A 129 -17.94 10.74 -12.07
C GLN A 129 -17.47 11.44 -13.36
N ILE A 130 -16.38 10.98 -14.00
CA ILE A 130 -15.89 11.52 -15.28
C ILE A 130 -16.96 11.38 -16.37
N ARG A 131 -17.23 12.46 -17.11
CA ARG A 131 -18.32 12.53 -18.09
C ARG A 131 -18.16 11.54 -19.25
N ASP A 132 -16.93 11.36 -19.73
CA ASP A 132 -16.62 10.50 -20.86
C ASP A 132 -16.39 9.06 -20.43
N LEU A 133 -17.22 8.14 -20.96
CA LEU A 133 -17.21 6.72 -20.55
C LEU A 133 -15.87 6.02 -20.92
N SER A 134 -15.32 6.30 -22.09
CA SER A 134 -14.04 5.69 -22.52
C SER A 134 -12.87 6.17 -21.66
N GLU A 135 -12.80 7.47 -21.37
CA GLU A 135 -11.76 8.03 -20.50
C GLU A 135 -11.93 7.55 -19.06
N ARG A 136 -13.17 7.47 -18.57
CA ARG A 136 -13.50 6.91 -17.25
C ARG A 136 -12.94 5.49 -17.11
N ILE A 137 -13.18 4.63 -18.10
CA ILE A 137 -12.73 3.23 -18.09
C ILE A 137 -11.20 3.14 -18.14
N GLU A 138 -10.56 3.82 -19.08
CA GLU A 138 -9.10 3.78 -19.25
C GLU A 138 -8.38 4.31 -17.99
N ARG A 139 -8.79 5.46 -17.48
CA ARG A 139 -8.15 6.08 -16.31
C ARG A 139 -8.38 5.29 -15.03
N THR A 140 -9.59 4.76 -14.83
CA THR A 140 -9.90 3.95 -13.64
C THR A 140 -9.15 2.62 -13.67
N SER A 141 -9.03 1.97 -14.83
CA SER A 141 -8.26 0.73 -14.98
C SER A 141 -6.76 0.94 -14.76
N ASP A 142 -6.17 2.02 -15.30
CA ASP A 142 -4.76 2.37 -15.03
C ASP A 142 -4.51 2.65 -13.54
N LEU A 143 -5.41 3.43 -12.91
CA LEU A 143 -5.33 3.75 -11.49
C LEU A 143 -5.40 2.49 -10.64
N LEU A 144 -6.37 1.61 -10.89
CA LEU A 144 -6.53 0.37 -10.13
C LEU A 144 -5.36 -0.58 -10.36
N ALA A 145 -4.84 -0.70 -11.59
CA ALA A 145 -3.69 -1.57 -11.88
C ALA A 145 -2.40 -1.08 -11.20
N ARG A 146 -2.16 0.24 -11.19
CA ARG A 146 -0.95 0.84 -10.60
C ARG A 146 -1.02 0.92 -9.08
N PHE A 147 -2.19 1.20 -8.53
CA PHE A 147 -2.39 1.47 -7.10
C PHE A 147 -3.19 0.38 -6.39
N ALA A 148 -3.19 -0.84 -6.91
CA ALA A 148 -3.94 -1.98 -6.35
C ALA A 148 -3.67 -2.24 -4.86
N ALA A 149 -2.44 -2.02 -4.38
CA ALA A 149 -2.05 -2.27 -2.99
C ALA A 149 -2.68 -1.31 -1.96
N TRP A 150 -3.27 -0.20 -2.41
CA TRP A 150 -3.90 0.80 -1.55
C TRP A 150 -5.42 0.68 -1.49
N PHE A 151 -6.01 -0.19 -2.32
CA PHE A 151 -7.44 -0.42 -2.40
C PHE A 151 -7.86 -1.71 -1.69
N ASP A 152 -9.00 -1.67 -1.00
CA ASP A 152 -9.70 -2.89 -0.59
C ASP A 152 -10.56 -3.39 -1.76
N VAL A 153 -10.28 -4.61 -2.19
CA VAL A 153 -10.97 -5.31 -3.28
C VAL A 153 -12.48 -5.33 -3.06
N ARG A 154 -12.91 -5.55 -1.81
CA ARG A 154 -14.34 -5.67 -1.50
C ARG A 154 -15.05 -4.33 -1.63
N GLU A 155 -14.41 -3.24 -1.25
CA GLU A 155 -14.98 -1.90 -1.36
C GLU A 155 -14.98 -1.43 -2.82
N VAL A 156 -13.89 -1.67 -3.55
CA VAL A 156 -13.80 -1.32 -4.98
C VAL A 156 -14.88 -2.02 -5.81
N ILE A 157 -15.12 -3.31 -5.60
CA ILE A 157 -16.17 -4.06 -6.34
C ILE A 157 -17.58 -3.52 -6.07
N LYS A 158 -17.86 -2.98 -4.87
CA LYS A 158 -19.18 -2.39 -4.56
C LYS A 158 -19.40 -1.02 -5.21
N ILE A 159 -18.31 -0.26 -5.38
CA ILE A 159 -18.36 1.12 -5.86
C ILE A 159 -18.40 1.16 -7.40
N ILE A 160 -17.81 0.16 -8.07
CA ILE A 160 -17.81 0.06 -9.53
C ILE A 160 -19.22 -0.26 -10.05
N PRO A 161 -19.71 0.41 -11.11
CA PRO A 161 -20.97 0.07 -11.75
C PRO A 161 -21.00 -1.36 -12.31
N ASP A 162 -22.12 -2.06 -12.12
CA ASP A 162 -22.33 -3.43 -12.63
C ASP A 162 -22.29 -3.53 -14.17
N ASP A 163 -22.41 -2.40 -14.87
CA ASP A 163 -22.34 -2.31 -16.33
C ASP A 163 -20.92 -2.53 -16.90
N TRP A 164 -19.89 -2.60 -16.03
CA TRP A 164 -18.50 -2.75 -16.46
C TRP A 164 -18.11 -4.22 -16.63
N SER A 165 -17.44 -4.53 -17.74
CA SER A 165 -16.90 -5.87 -17.95
C SER A 165 -15.71 -6.15 -17.02
N VAL A 166 -15.60 -7.39 -16.56
CA VAL A 166 -14.51 -7.86 -15.71
C VAL A 166 -13.13 -7.71 -16.40
N ASP A 167 -13.11 -7.71 -17.74
CA ASP A 167 -11.89 -7.50 -18.52
C ASP A 167 -11.21 -6.15 -18.23
N ILE A 168 -11.99 -5.11 -17.91
CA ILE A 168 -11.49 -3.78 -17.53
C ILE A 168 -10.70 -3.85 -16.22
N LEU A 169 -11.12 -4.74 -15.31
CA LEU A 169 -10.53 -4.91 -13.99
C LEU A 169 -9.46 -5.99 -13.95
N ASN A 170 -9.18 -6.67 -15.06
CA ASN A 170 -8.24 -7.78 -15.11
C ASN A 170 -6.85 -7.39 -14.59
N GLY A 171 -6.35 -6.19 -14.94
CA GLY A 171 -5.06 -5.70 -14.45
C GLY A 171 -4.99 -5.59 -12.92
N PHE A 172 -6.07 -5.10 -12.31
CA PHE A 172 -6.21 -5.00 -10.86
C PHE A 172 -6.36 -6.38 -10.21
N LEU A 173 -7.30 -7.20 -10.70
CA LEU A 173 -7.57 -8.52 -10.16
C LEU A 173 -6.34 -9.43 -10.25
N ALA A 174 -5.62 -9.41 -11.38
CA ALA A 174 -4.39 -10.16 -11.55
C ALA A 174 -3.33 -9.76 -10.52
N HIS A 175 -3.21 -8.47 -10.18
CA HIS A 175 -2.31 -8.01 -9.13
C HIS A 175 -2.73 -8.55 -7.76
N VAL A 176 -4.00 -8.36 -7.39
CA VAL A 176 -4.56 -8.82 -6.11
C VAL A 176 -4.39 -10.33 -5.94
N PHE A 177 -4.75 -11.13 -6.95
CA PHE A 177 -4.59 -12.58 -6.90
C PHE A 177 -3.12 -12.99 -6.81
N ARG A 178 -2.21 -12.30 -7.50
CA ARG A 178 -0.77 -12.57 -7.39
C ARG A 178 -0.27 -12.33 -5.97
N VAL A 179 -0.66 -11.22 -5.35
CA VAL A 179 -0.28 -10.89 -3.97
C VAL A 179 -0.81 -11.95 -3.00
N LEU A 180 -2.09 -12.30 -3.09
CA LEU A 180 -2.70 -13.35 -2.24
C LEU A 180 -2.02 -14.72 -2.41
N VAL A 181 -1.72 -15.10 -3.65
CA VAL A 181 -1.03 -16.37 -3.93
C VAL A 181 0.41 -16.33 -3.42
N SER A 182 1.11 -15.20 -3.53
CA SER A 182 2.47 -15.06 -2.97
C SER A 182 2.47 -15.15 -1.44
N GLU A 183 1.56 -14.46 -0.76
CA GLU A 183 1.42 -14.51 0.70
C GLU A 183 1.12 -15.94 1.16
N SER A 184 0.21 -16.65 0.48
CA SER A 184 -0.10 -18.05 0.80
C SER A 184 1.11 -18.98 0.65
N ARG A 185 1.94 -18.75 -0.38
CA ARG A 185 3.17 -19.52 -0.61
C ARG A 185 4.21 -19.22 0.47
N GLU A 186 4.38 -17.96 0.83
CA GLU A 186 5.31 -17.53 1.88
C GLU A 186 4.95 -18.16 3.24
N VAL A 187 3.68 -18.07 3.65
CA VAL A 187 3.20 -18.71 4.89
C VAL A 187 3.39 -20.23 4.87
N ARG A 188 3.20 -20.87 3.72
CA ARG A 188 3.45 -22.32 3.58
C ARG A 188 4.92 -22.66 3.75
N ILE A 189 5.81 -21.86 3.18
CA ILE A 189 7.27 -22.04 3.31
C ILE A 189 7.70 -21.81 4.76
N GLU A 190 7.23 -20.73 5.39
CA GLU A 190 7.52 -20.43 6.80
C GLU A 190 7.06 -21.57 7.73
N ARG A 191 5.85 -22.10 7.48
CA ARG A 191 5.33 -23.25 8.24
C ARG A 191 6.18 -24.51 8.04
N ALA A 192 6.60 -24.79 6.81
CA ALA A 192 7.44 -25.95 6.51
C ALA A 192 8.83 -25.82 7.14
N LEU A 193 9.43 -24.63 7.10
CA LEU A 193 10.72 -24.35 7.75
C LEU A 193 10.62 -24.47 9.27
N SER A 194 9.55 -23.93 9.87
CA SER A 194 9.29 -24.03 11.31
C SER A 194 9.10 -25.48 11.75
N ALA A 195 8.37 -26.28 10.96
CA ALA A 195 8.21 -27.71 11.21
C ALA A 195 9.55 -28.44 11.14
N GLY A 196 10.38 -28.16 10.12
CA GLY A 196 11.72 -28.75 9.98
C GLY A 196 12.66 -28.38 11.13
N GLN A 197 12.67 -27.12 11.54
CA GLN A 197 13.45 -26.68 12.71
C GLN A 197 12.96 -27.35 14.00
N ASN A 198 11.65 -27.46 14.19
CA ASN A 198 11.08 -28.14 15.35
C ASN A 198 11.47 -29.61 15.40
N LEU A 199 11.45 -30.32 14.26
CA LEU A 199 11.91 -31.71 14.17
C LEU A 199 13.40 -31.85 14.51
N ARG A 200 14.25 -30.94 14.01
CA ARG A 200 15.68 -30.95 14.32
C ARG A 200 15.94 -30.75 15.81
N ILE A 201 15.33 -29.74 16.42
CA ILE A 201 15.45 -29.46 17.86
C ILE A 201 14.94 -30.64 18.67
N THR A 202 13.81 -31.24 18.27
CA THR A 202 13.25 -32.42 18.94
C THR A 202 14.21 -33.61 18.85
N ALA A 203 14.83 -33.87 17.71
CA ALA A 203 15.82 -34.93 17.56
C ALA A 203 17.08 -34.69 18.40
N GLU A 204 17.60 -33.46 18.41
CA GLU A 204 18.73 -33.05 19.26
C GLU A 204 18.40 -33.20 20.76
N TYR A 205 17.18 -32.83 21.14
CA TYR A 205 16.66 -32.96 22.50
C TYR A 205 16.55 -34.42 22.92
N ILE A 206 15.95 -35.29 22.08
CA ILE A 206 15.85 -36.74 22.34
C ILE A 206 17.25 -37.35 22.45
N SER A 207 18.17 -37.06 21.52
CA SER A 207 19.55 -37.56 21.59
C SER A 207 20.28 -37.11 22.85
N SER A 208 20.03 -35.88 23.31
CA SER A 208 20.58 -35.37 24.57
C SER A 208 19.97 -36.08 25.77
N MET A 209 18.65 -36.32 25.78
CA MET A 209 17.98 -37.09 26.82
C MET A 209 18.47 -38.55 26.89
N GLU A 210 18.66 -39.20 25.74
CA GLU A 210 19.23 -40.56 25.68
C GLU A 210 20.63 -40.63 26.29
N LYS A 211 21.47 -39.62 26.07
CA LYS A 211 22.81 -39.52 26.67
C LYS A 211 22.78 -39.31 28.19
N VAL A 212 21.85 -38.50 28.68
CA VAL A 212 21.67 -38.26 30.12
C VAL A 212 21.14 -39.51 30.83
N GLY A 213 20.34 -40.32 30.12
CA GLY A 213 19.70 -41.52 30.65
C GLY A 213 18.55 -41.18 31.60
N GLY A 214 17.54 -42.06 31.66
CA GLY A 214 16.46 -41.94 32.63
C GLY A 214 16.83 -42.53 33.98
N TRP A 215 16.30 -41.96 35.06
CA TRP A 215 16.36 -42.54 36.40
C TRP A 215 14.93 -42.89 36.81
N VAL A 216 14.70 -44.12 37.25
CA VAL A 216 13.41 -44.57 37.79
C VAL A 216 13.57 -44.72 39.29
N GLU A 217 12.68 -44.10 40.05
CA GLU A 217 12.60 -44.24 41.50
C GLU A 217 11.51 -45.27 41.83
N ASP A 218 11.94 -46.46 42.27
CA ASP A 218 11.05 -47.49 42.81
C ASP A 218 11.15 -47.50 44.35
N ASP A 219 10.28 -48.25 45.03
CA ASP A 219 10.24 -48.43 46.50
C ASP A 219 11.56 -48.94 47.14
N GLN A 220 12.55 -49.31 46.33
CA GLN A 220 13.90 -49.74 46.72
C GLN A 220 15.03 -48.75 46.35
N GLY A 221 14.71 -47.54 45.87
CA GLY A 221 15.65 -46.45 45.55
C GLY A 221 15.87 -46.19 44.06
N LEU A 222 16.61 -45.11 43.73
CA LEU A 222 16.87 -44.62 42.36
C LEU A 222 17.71 -45.61 41.53
N ARG A 223 17.17 -46.08 40.40
CA ARG A 223 17.87 -46.96 39.44
C ARG A 223 18.02 -46.27 38.08
N GLN A 224 19.22 -46.35 37.49
CA GLN A 224 19.49 -45.81 36.15
C GLN A 224 18.97 -46.77 35.07
N LEU A 225 18.16 -46.27 34.13
CA LEU A 225 17.73 -47.03 32.96
C LEU A 225 18.92 -47.20 32.01
N ARG A 226 19.51 -48.41 31.99
CA ARG A 226 20.63 -48.75 31.11
C ARG A 226 20.13 -48.84 29.66
N GLY A 227 20.65 -47.98 28.77
CA GLY A 227 20.27 -47.90 27.36
C GLY A 227 20.43 -49.24 26.63
N GLY A 228 19.31 -49.78 26.14
CA GLY A 228 19.29 -50.99 25.32
C GLY A 228 19.67 -50.67 23.86
N GLN A 229 20.71 -51.33 23.36
CA GLN A 229 20.99 -51.40 21.92
C GLN A 229 19.81 -52.05 21.21
N ILE A 230 19.08 -51.29 20.39
CA ILE A 230 18.09 -51.82 19.46
C ILE A 230 18.86 -52.39 18.26
N ASN A 231 19.04 -53.71 18.24
CA ASN A 231 19.59 -54.42 17.08
C ASN A 231 18.62 -54.28 15.89
N SER A 232 19.11 -53.66 14.82
CA SER A 232 18.50 -53.66 13.49
C SER A 232 18.50 -55.08 12.90
N THR A 233 17.45 -55.85 13.12
CA THR A 233 17.07 -56.94 12.21
C THR A 233 16.27 -56.33 11.06
N ARG A 234 16.99 -56.06 9.97
CA ARG A 234 16.47 -55.67 8.66
C ARG A 234 15.77 -56.89 8.04
N GLY A 235 14.48 -57.05 8.34
CA GLY A 235 13.56 -57.91 7.60
C GLY A 235 12.88 -57.06 6.53
N GLU A 236 13.07 -57.43 5.28
CA GLU A 236 12.39 -56.86 4.12
C GLU A 236 10.88 -57.07 4.26
N THR A 237 10.12 -55.98 4.32
CA THR A 237 8.72 -55.96 3.86
C THR A 237 8.58 -54.76 2.94
N GLU A 238 8.48 -55.08 1.66
CA GLU A 238 8.14 -54.17 0.57
C GLU A 238 6.83 -53.42 0.84
N SER A 239 6.83 -52.14 0.43
CA SER A 239 5.69 -51.46 -0.20
C SER A 239 4.36 -51.41 0.55
N ASP A 240 4.17 -50.44 1.46
CA ASP A 240 2.84 -49.87 1.74
C ASP A 240 2.86 -48.46 2.36
N PHE A 241 3.61 -47.52 1.77
CA PHE A 241 3.61 -46.11 2.22
C PHE A 241 3.50 -45.12 1.06
N GLY A 242 2.89 -45.55 -0.04
CA GLY A 242 2.61 -44.73 -1.23
C GLY A 242 1.17 -44.19 -1.30
N GLU A 243 0.25 -44.68 -0.46
CA GLU A 243 -1.19 -44.44 -0.64
C GLU A 243 -1.81 -43.55 0.46
N MET A 244 -1.07 -42.53 0.92
CA MET A 244 -1.58 -41.60 1.95
C MET A 244 -1.53 -40.13 1.54
N VAL A 245 -1.37 -39.85 0.24
CA VAL A 245 -1.40 -38.48 -0.31
C VAL A 245 -2.58 -38.25 -1.28
N GLU A 246 -3.37 -39.28 -1.60
CA GLU A 246 -4.47 -39.16 -2.58
C GLU A 246 -5.89 -39.24 -1.99
N ALA A 247 -6.04 -39.49 -0.69
CA ALA A 247 -7.35 -39.57 -0.02
C ALA A 247 -8.00 -38.20 0.28
N GLY A 248 -7.53 -37.11 -0.34
CA GLY A 248 -8.05 -35.75 -0.15
C GLY A 248 -8.81 -35.16 -1.33
N LEU A 249 -8.91 -35.85 -2.49
CA LEU A 249 -9.41 -35.25 -3.72
C LEU A 249 -10.67 -35.88 -4.33
N ILE A 250 -11.38 -36.76 -3.61
CA ILE A 250 -12.69 -37.26 -4.08
C ILE A 250 -13.75 -37.05 -3.00
N ARG A 251 -14.12 -35.79 -2.82
CA ARG A 251 -15.47 -35.38 -2.43
C ARG A 251 -15.80 -34.16 -3.27
N ASP A 252 -16.49 -34.39 -4.38
CA ASP A 252 -17.81 -33.81 -4.56
C ASP A 252 -18.54 -34.52 -5.71
N SER A 253 -19.70 -35.06 -5.35
CA SER A 253 -20.67 -35.66 -6.23
C SER A 253 -21.47 -34.56 -6.93
N SER A 254 -21.59 -34.65 -8.25
CA SER A 254 -22.80 -34.35 -9.03
C SER A 254 -22.68 -35.01 -10.39
#